data_AF-A0A7Y2IIM1-F1
#
_entry.id   AF-A0A7Y2IIM1-F1
#
_cell.length_a   1.000
_cell.length_b   1.000
_cell.length_c   1.000
_cell.angle_alpha   90.00
_cell.angle_beta   90.00
_cell.angle_gamma   90.00
#
_symmetry.space_group_name_H-M   'P 1'
#
loop_
_entity.id
_entity.type
_entity.pdbx_description
1 polymer ?
#
loop_
_entity_poly.entity_id
_entity_poly.type
_entity_poly.pdbx_seq_one_letter_code
_entity_poly.pdbx_strand_id
1 'polypeptide(L)'
;MKDKPSRSLNHHVLEELYRGTGQSRAFMIEVAKLFRDEAEAFILGVDALTQPEQSAALHSLAGAARTVGMEEVARLALDGEQAVKDQLSPAPFIASVRAALPSLIECLDGWTAALPNE
;
A
#
# COMPACT_ATOMS: atom_id res chain seq x y z
N MET A 1 12.57 25.18 -4.50
CA MET A 1 11.35 24.39 -4.75
C MET A 1 11.59 23.02 -4.13
N LYS A 2 10.78 22.61 -3.14
CA LYS A 2 10.87 21.25 -2.60
C LYS A 2 10.02 20.37 -3.52
N ASP A 3 10.65 19.52 -4.31
CA ASP A 3 9.96 18.41 -4.97
C ASP A 3 9.20 17.65 -3.88
N LYS A 4 7.88 17.75 -3.91
CA LYS A 4 7.06 16.78 -3.19
C LYS A 4 7.35 15.47 -3.91
N PRO A 5 7.87 14.42 -3.24
CA PRO A 5 7.92 13.10 -3.87
C PRO A 5 6.50 12.83 -4.37
N SER A 6 6.37 12.53 -5.66
CA SER A 6 5.09 12.21 -6.26
C SER A 6 4.57 10.96 -5.55
N ARG A 7 3.74 11.18 -4.53
CA ARG A 7 2.92 10.19 -3.82
C ARG A 7 1.85 9.67 -4.78
N SER A 8 2.30 9.12 -5.92
CA SER A 8 1.44 8.82 -7.05
C SER A 8 1.03 7.36 -6.99
N LEU A 9 -0.27 7.16 -6.90
CA LEU A 9 -0.93 5.94 -7.28
C LEU A 9 -0.59 5.64 -8.75
N ASN A 10 -0.14 4.42 -9.06
CA ASN A 10 0.07 4.00 -10.44
C ASN A 10 -1.29 3.65 -11.05
N HIS A 11 -1.89 4.63 -11.75
CA HIS A 11 -3.20 4.48 -12.38
C HIS A 11 -3.22 3.36 -13.44
N HIS A 12 -2.10 3.10 -14.11
CA HIS A 12 -2.03 2.06 -15.12
C HIS A 12 -2.28 0.66 -14.52
N VAL A 13 -1.69 0.38 -13.36
CA VAL A 13 -1.91 -0.87 -12.63
C VAL A 13 -3.38 -1.03 -12.25
N LEU A 14 -4.01 0.04 -11.77
CA LEU A 14 -5.43 0.00 -11.41
C LEU A 14 -6.35 -0.15 -12.62
N GLU A 15 -6.02 0.47 -13.76
CA GLU A 15 -6.73 0.31 -15.02
C GLU A 15 -6.61 -1.12 -15.58
N GLU A 16 -5.43 -1.73 -15.46
CA GLU A 16 -5.24 -3.14 -15.82
C GLU A 16 -6.03 -4.07 -14.91
N LEU A 17 -5.99 -3.84 -13.60
CA LEU A 17 -6.78 -4.61 -12.63
C LEU A 17 -8.29 -4.47 -12.88
N TYR A 18 -8.76 -3.25 -13.16
CA TYR A 18 -10.15 -3.00 -13.52
C TYR A 18 -10.56 -3.73 -14.81
N ARG A 19 -9.73 -3.68 -15.86
CA ARG A 19 -10.01 -4.40 -17.11
C ARG A 19 -9.99 -5.92 -16.90
N GLY A 20 -9.04 -6.44 -16.13
CA GLY A 20 -8.91 -7.86 -15.82
C GLY A 20 -10.08 -8.43 -15.00
N THR A 21 -10.81 -7.57 -14.29
CA THR A 21 -11.95 -7.94 -13.42
C THR A 21 -13.30 -7.75 -14.12
N GLY A 22 -13.28 -7.65 -15.45
CA GLY A 22 -14.50 -7.43 -16.24
C GLY A 22 -15.07 -6.03 -16.07
N GLN A 23 -14.24 -5.06 -15.70
CA GLN A 23 -14.62 -3.67 -15.45
C GLN A 23 -15.65 -3.53 -14.33
N SER A 24 -15.55 -4.38 -13.30
CA SER A 24 -16.48 -4.29 -12.18
C SER A 24 -16.06 -3.26 -11.14
N ARG A 25 -16.84 -2.19 -11.03
CA ARG A 25 -16.63 -1.15 -10.01
C ARG A 25 -16.80 -1.70 -8.60
N ALA A 26 -17.80 -2.55 -8.38
CA ALA A 26 -18.03 -3.18 -7.08
C ALA A 26 -16.82 -4.00 -6.63
N PHE A 27 -16.22 -4.77 -7.54
CA PHE A 27 -15.00 -5.51 -7.27
C PHE A 27 -13.84 -4.59 -6.86
N MET A 28 -13.62 -3.50 -7.60
CA MET A 28 -12.54 -2.55 -7.28
C MET A 28 -12.72 -1.88 -5.92
N ILE A 29 -13.96 -1.60 -5.52
CA ILE A 29 -14.27 -1.07 -4.18
C ILE A 29 -13.88 -2.10 -3.10
N GLU A 30 -14.20 -3.37 -3.29
CA GLU A 30 -13.84 -4.42 -2.33
C GLU A 30 -12.31 -4.62 -2.26
N VAL A 31 -11.60 -4.56 -3.38
CA VAL A 31 -10.12 -4.58 -3.38
C VAL A 31 -9.55 -3.40 -2.59
N ALA A 32 -10.08 -2.19 -2.80
CA ALA A 32 -9.63 -1.00 -2.09
C ALA A 32 -9.89 -1.08 -0.57
N LYS A 33 -11.03 -1.64 -0.16
CA LYS A 33 -11.34 -1.91 1.25
C LYS A 33 -10.37 -2.91 1.86
N LEU A 34 -10.15 -4.05 1.19
CA LEU A 34 -9.22 -5.08 1.67
C LEU A 34 -7.81 -4.51 1.89
N PHE A 35 -7.31 -3.71 0.94
CA PHE A 35 -6.03 -3.03 1.10
C PHE A 35 -6.03 -2.08 2.30
N ARG A 36 -7.10 -1.30 2.50
CA ARG A 36 -7.22 -0.38 3.62
C ARG A 36 -7.17 -1.10 4.96
N ASP A 37 -7.95 -2.17 5.10
CA ASP A 37 -8.02 -2.95 6.34
C ASP A 37 -6.63 -3.52 6.69
N GLU A 38 -5.90 -4.01 5.68
CA GLU A 38 -4.53 -4.51 5.85
C GLU A 38 -3.54 -3.39 6.22
N ALA A 39 -3.64 -2.22 5.57
CA ALA A 39 -2.82 -1.05 5.87
C ALA A 39 -3.08 -0.53 7.30
N GLU A 40 -4.33 -0.50 7.75
CA GLU A 40 -4.68 -0.06 9.10
C GLU A 40 -4.19 -1.05 10.16
N ALA A 41 -4.39 -2.36 9.93
CA ALA A 41 -3.85 -3.41 10.80
C ALA A 41 -2.33 -3.29 10.93
N PHE A 42 -1.62 -3.03 9.83
CA PHE A 42 -0.19 -2.77 9.84
C PHE A 42 0.17 -1.54 10.70
N ILE A 43 -0.49 -0.41 10.47
CA ILE A 43 -0.20 0.85 11.19
C ILE A 43 -0.39 0.66 12.70
N LEU A 44 -1.47 0.01 13.12
CA LEU A 44 -1.81 -0.14 14.53
C LEU A 44 -0.96 -1.20 15.26
N GLY A 45 -0.54 -2.25 14.55
CA GLY A 45 0.05 -3.43 15.18
C GLY A 45 1.57 -3.56 15.07
N VAL A 46 2.21 -2.97 14.06
CA VAL A 46 3.59 -3.33 13.67
C VAL A 46 4.65 -3.10 14.76
N ASP A 47 4.47 -2.12 15.63
CA ASP A 47 5.45 -1.84 16.71
C ASP A 47 5.43 -2.88 17.83
N ALA A 48 4.32 -3.63 17.97
CA ALA A 48 4.19 -4.69 18.98
C ALA A 48 4.74 -6.05 18.51
N LEU A 49 5.07 -6.16 17.23
CA LEU A 49 5.55 -7.39 16.60
C LEU A 49 7.04 -7.62 16.85
N THR A 50 7.45 -8.88 16.91
CA THR A 50 8.87 -9.26 16.83
C THR A 50 9.44 -8.92 15.46
N GLN A 51 10.76 -8.80 15.33
CA GLN A 51 11.39 -8.49 14.03
C GLN A 51 10.97 -9.46 12.90
N PRO A 52 10.94 -10.80 13.09
CA PRO A 52 10.44 -11.72 12.06
C PRO A 52 8.98 -11.44 11.64
N GLU A 53 8.12 -11.11 12.60
CA GLU A 53 6.72 -10.77 12.33
C GLU A 53 6.60 -9.40 11.63
N GLN A 54 7.45 -8.43 11.97
CA GLN A 54 7.55 -7.15 11.25
C GLN A 54 7.96 -7.36 9.80
N SER A 55 8.93 -8.24 9.54
CA SER A 55 9.36 -8.62 8.19
C SER A 55 8.19 -9.23 7.40
N ALA A 56 7.44 -10.16 7.99
CA ALA A 56 6.26 -10.74 7.36
C ALA A 56 5.15 -9.70 7.09
N ALA A 57 4.89 -8.79 8.04
CA ALA A 57 3.89 -7.73 7.88
C ALA A 57 4.29 -6.74 6.76
N LEU A 58 5.58 -6.38 6.68
CA LEU A 58 6.13 -5.54 5.62
C LEU A 58 6.02 -6.23 4.26
N HIS A 59 6.32 -7.53 4.18
CA HIS A 59 6.17 -8.31 2.97
C HIS A 59 4.72 -8.35 2.47
N SER A 60 3.77 -8.62 3.37
CA SER A 60 2.34 -8.67 3.06
C SER A 60 1.85 -7.31 2.54
N LEU A 61 2.18 -6.24 3.26
CA LEU A 61 1.85 -4.87 2.86
C LEU A 61 2.44 -4.52 1.49
N ALA A 62 3.67 -4.95 1.19
CA ALA A 62 4.28 -4.72 -0.11
C ALA A 62 3.50 -5.38 -1.25
N GLY A 63 3.06 -6.62 -1.05
CA GLY A 63 2.21 -7.34 -2.00
C GLY A 63 0.88 -6.61 -2.22
N ALA A 64 0.18 -6.28 -1.13
CA ALA A 64 -1.10 -5.57 -1.18
C ALA A 64 -0.97 -4.21 -1.88
N ALA A 65 0.06 -3.43 -1.54
CA ALA A 65 0.33 -2.13 -2.14
C ALA A 65 0.59 -2.22 -3.65
N ARG A 66 1.29 -3.26 -4.13
CA ARG A 66 1.50 -3.48 -5.57
C ARG A 66 0.20 -3.74 -6.30
N THR A 67 -0.70 -4.54 -5.72
CA THR A 67 -2.01 -4.86 -6.30
C THR A 67 -2.82 -3.59 -6.59
N VAL A 68 -2.75 -2.60 -5.68
CA VAL A 68 -3.47 -1.32 -5.83
C VAL A 68 -2.63 -0.20 -6.45
N GLY A 69 -1.47 -0.52 -7.03
CA GLY A 69 -0.60 0.45 -7.70
C GLY A 69 0.12 1.44 -6.77
N MET A 70 0.19 1.19 -5.47
CA MET A 70 0.92 2.02 -4.50
C MET A 70 2.42 1.66 -4.46
N GLU A 71 3.14 1.94 -5.55
CA GLU A 71 4.54 1.54 -5.72
C GLU A 71 5.48 2.09 -4.63
N GLU A 72 5.26 3.32 -4.16
CA GLU A 72 6.08 3.91 -3.11
C GLU A 72 5.96 3.14 -1.79
N VAL A 73 4.72 2.80 -1.38
CA VAL A 73 4.46 1.99 -0.18
C VAL A 73 5.06 0.61 -0.35
N ALA A 74 4.89 -0.01 -1.51
CA ALA A 74 5.46 -1.31 -1.80
C ALA A 74 6.99 -1.30 -1.68
N ARG A 75 7.64 -0.29 -2.25
CA ARG A 75 9.10 -0.14 -2.18
C ARG A 75 9.56 0.07 -0.73
N LEU A 76 8.95 1.01 0.00
CA LEU A 76 9.31 1.28 1.39
C LEU A 76 9.12 0.05 2.29
N ALA A 77 8.05 -0.72 2.06
CA ALA A 77 7.79 -1.94 2.80
C ALA A 77 8.86 -3.02 2.51
N LEU A 78 9.24 -3.21 1.24
CA LEU A 78 10.34 -4.12 0.88
C LEU A 78 11.70 -3.69 1.41
N ASP A 79 11.99 -2.39 1.38
CA ASP A 79 13.24 -1.84 1.95
C ASP A 79 13.28 -2.10 3.47
N GLY A 80 12.14 -1.96 4.17
CA GLY A 80 12.00 -2.32 5.57
C GLY A 80 12.15 -3.83 5.82
N GLU A 81 11.56 -4.67 4.97
CA GLU A 81 11.68 -6.13 5.04
C GLU A 81 13.16 -6.55 4.90
N GLN A 82 13.86 -5.94 3.94
CA GLN A 82 15.27 -6.17 3.71
C GLN A 82 16.13 -5.70 4.89
N ALA A 83 15.80 -4.54 5.49
CA ALA A 83 16.49 -4.08 6.71
C ALA A 83 16.40 -5.12 7.84
N VAL A 84 15.24 -5.76 8.05
CA VAL A 84 15.13 -6.85 9.04
C VAL A 84 16.04 -8.03 8.68
N LYS A 85 16.06 -8.45 7.40
CA LYS A 85 16.93 -9.55 6.94
C LYS A 85 18.41 -9.24 7.16
N ASP A 86 18.79 -7.98 7.03
CA ASP A 86 20.14 -7.47 7.26
C ASP A 86 20.44 -7.22 8.75
N GLN A 87 19.53 -7.61 9.66
CA GLN A 87 19.65 -7.40 11.11
C GLN A 87 19.70 -5.92 11.52
N LEU A 88 19.09 -5.05 10.71
CA LEU A 88 18.93 -3.63 10.95
C LEU A 88 17.51 -3.32 11.44
N SER A 89 17.33 -2.13 12.02
CA SER A 89 16.01 -1.68 12.46
C SER A 89 15.14 -1.27 11.26
N PRO A 90 13.91 -1.81 11.11
CA PRO A 90 12.97 -1.39 10.08
C PRO A 90 12.24 -0.08 10.43
N ALA A 91 12.44 0.48 11.62
CA ALA A 91 11.66 1.62 12.14
C ALA A 91 11.59 2.85 11.20
N PRO A 92 12.68 3.27 10.52
CA PRO A 92 12.62 4.40 9.59
C PRO A 92 11.70 4.14 8.39
N PHE A 93 11.66 2.89 7.91
CA PHE A 93 10.80 2.48 6.80
C PHE A 93 9.34 2.40 7.24
N ILE A 94 9.07 1.81 8.41
CA ILE A 94 7.74 1.79 9.03
C ILE A 94 7.20 3.21 9.20
N ALA A 95 8.02 4.14 9.69
CA ALA A 95 7.63 5.55 9.83
C ALA A 95 7.29 6.20 8.47
N SER A 96 8.08 5.89 7.43
CA SER A 96 7.85 6.39 6.07
C SER A 96 6.55 5.82 5.46
N VAL A 97 6.30 4.53 5.64
CA VAL A 97 5.06 3.86 5.23
C VAL A 97 3.84 4.51 5.91
N ARG A 98 3.89 4.69 7.24
CA ARG A 98 2.83 5.36 8.02
C ARG A 98 2.54 6.78 7.52
N ALA A 99 3.57 7.51 7.10
CA ALA A 99 3.41 8.86 6.58
C ALA A 99 2.82 8.90 5.16
N ALA A 100 3.05 7.87 4.34
CA ALA A 100 2.59 7.81 2.95
C ALA A 100 1.16 7.26 2.81
N LEU A 101 0.81 6.25 3.60
CA LEU A 101 -0.43 5.48 3.49
C LEU A 101 -1.71 6.34 3.45
N PRO A 102 -1.94 7.30 4.36
CA PRO A 102 -3.20 8.06 4.38
C PRO A 102 -3.49 8.78 3.06
N SER A 103 -2.50 9.50 2.53
CA SER A 103 -2.68 10.24 1.26
C SER A 103 -2.87 9.33 0.05
N LEU A 104 -2.29 8.13 0.06
CA LEU A 104 -2.45 7.20 -1.06
C LEU A 104 -3.80 6.47 -1.00
N ILE A 105 -4.31 6.18 0.20
CA ILE A 105 -5.67 5.68 0.40
C ILE A 105 -6.69 6.71 -0.11
N GLU A 106 -6.50 8.00 0.18
CA GLU A 106 -7.35 9.07 -0.39
C GLU A 106 -7.34 9.08 -1.92
N CYS A 107 -6.17 8.88 -2.55
CA CYS A 107 -6.06 8.77 -4.00
C CYS A 107 -6.82 7.55 -4.55
N LEU A 108 -6.70 6.39 -3.89
CA LEU A 108 -7.39 5.16 -4.29
C LEU A 108 -8.92 5.30 -4.17
N ASP A 109 -9.40 5.96 -3.13
CA ASP A 109 -10.81 6.27 -2.92
C ASP A 109 -11.34 7.20 -4.03
N GLY A 110 -10.59 8.25 -4.35
CA GLY A 110 -10.93 9.15 -5.45
C GLY A 110 -11.00 8.43 -6.80
N TRP A 111 -10.06 7.52 -7.04
CA TRP A 111 -10.02 6.73 -8.28
C TRP A 111 -11.20 5.75 -8.38
N THR A 112 -11.50 4.98 -7.31
CA THR A 112 -12.64 4.05 -7.29
C THR A 112 -14.00 4.78 -7.36
N ALA A 113 -14.09 6.00 -6.82
CA ALA A 113 -15.26 6.85 -6.96
C ALA A 113 -15.49 7.36 -8.40
N ALA A 114 -14.41 7.51 -9.18
CA ALA A 114 -14.47 7.98 -10.56
C ALA A 114 -14.81 6.88 -11.59
N LEU A 115 -14.78 5.60 -11.20
CA LEU A 115 -15.20 4.49 -12.06
C LEU A 115 -16.70 4.61 -12.42
N PRO A 116 -17.10 4.22 -13.65
CA PRO A 116 -18.50 4.26 -14.05
C PRO A 116 -19.35 3.32 -13.18
N ASN A 117 -20.59 3.73 -12.87
CA ASN A 117 -21.58 2.84 -12.27
C ASN A 117 -22.11 1.90 -13.37
N GLU A 118 -22.10 0.61 -13.08
CA GLU A 118 -22.72 -0.44 -13.90
C GLU A 118 -24.23 -0.18 -14.10
#